data_AF-A0A0J8B4C0-F1
#
_entry.id   AF-A0A0J8B4C0-F1
#
_cell.length_a   1.000
_cell.length_b   1.000
_cell.length_c   1.000
_cell.angle_alpha   90.00
_cell.angle_beta   90.00
_cell.angle_gamma   90.00
#
_symmetry.space_group_name_H-M   'P 1'
#
loop_
_entity.id
_entity.type
_entity.pdbx_description
1 polymer ?
#
loop_
_entity_poly.entity_id
_entity_poly.type
_entity_poly.pdbx_seq_one_letter_code
_entity_poly.pdbx_strand_id
1 'polypeptide(L)'
;MATPQNSVDDAPPTVDDAPPVDSAIDYISSEDLKPLSEPDTQIQDLIEGLNSKDWVKVCESLNDTRRLALHHSTLLLPLLEPVMVVLVKAMKNPRSALCKTSIMAAGDIFAVYGDKLLEPTLSGGFDNLLLQLLLKSSQDKRFVCEEADKTLNTMVQSLTPLPLLHNLQKYARHFNPKVRAKAAISISSCVSRMNFEDLQEFGLVSLVQVAANLLNDRLPEAREAARSITMSVYKSFTENEDQKQEAWQNFCESNLPALHGQSIIKITTTN
;
A
#
# COMPACT_ATOMS: atom_id res chain seq x y z
N MET A 1 -29.06 54.16 50.24
CA MET A 1 -30.29 53.53 49.70
C MET A 1 -29.91 52.75 48.46
N ALA A 2 -30.08 51.42 48.56
CA ALA A 2 -30.14 50.37 47.54
C ALA A 2 -29.22 50.41 46.30
N THR A 3 -28.25 49.49 46.31
CA THR A 3 -27.58 48.85 45.16
C THR A 3 -28.57 48.05 44.29
N PRO A 4 -28.37 47.93 42.96
CA PRO A 4 -29.10 46.96 42.15
C PRO A 4 -28.48 45.56 42.25
N GLN A 5 -29.35 44.56 42.35
CA GLN A 5 -29.05 43.13 42.43
C GLN A 5 -28.43 42.60 41.13
N ASN A 6 -27.31 41.87 41.25
CA ASN A 6 -26.85 40.93 40.23
C ASN A 6 -27.81 39.74 40.20
N SER A 7 -28.53 39.57 39.09
CA SER A 7 -29.19 38.31 38.74
C SER A 7 -28.12 37.30 38.33
N VAL A 8 -28.08 36.19 39.07
CA VAL A 8 -27.28 35.01 38.77
C VAL A 8 -27.99 34.28 37.63
N ASP A 9 -27.40 34.26 36.44
CA ASP A 9 -27.80 33.34 35.38
C ASP A 9 -27.23 31.96 35.70
N ASP A 10 -28.12 31.05 36.08
CA ASP A 10 -27.88 29.61 36.17
C ASP A 10 -27.56 29.07 34.76
N ALA A 11 -26.28 28.81 34.50
CA ALA A 11 -25.88 27.99 33.36
C ALA A 11 -26.16 26.51 33.69
N PRO A 12 -26.90 25.77 32.85
CA PRO A 12 -27.16 24.36 33.10
C PRO A 12 -25.86 23.55 32.94
N PRO A 13 -25.72 22.42 33.68
CA PRO A 13 -24.52 21.61 33.63
C PRO A 13 -24.35 21.02 32.24
N THR A 14 -23.15 21.16 31.67
CA THR A 14 -22.74 20.50 30.44
C THR A 14 -22.69 19.00 30.66
N VAL A 15 -23.75 18.30 30.26
CA VAL A 15 -23.80 16.84 30.17
C VAL A 15 -23.51 16.47 28.71
N ASP A 16 -22.29 16.03 28.44
CA ASP A 16 -21.96 14.82 27.66
C ASP A 16 -20.49 14.85 27.23
N ASP A 17 -19.63 14.34 28.11
CA ASP A 17 -18.38 13.69 27.71
C ASP A 17 -18.73 12.33 27.07
N ALA A 18 -19.36 12.35 25.90
CA ALA A 18 -19.47 11.16 25.08
C ALA A 18 -18.09 10.90 24.43
N PRO A 19 -17.46 9.74 24.64
CA PRO A 19 -16.20 9.44 23.98
C PRO A 19 -16.39 9.48 22.45
N PRO A 20 -15.35 9.87 21.68
CA PRO A 20 -15.44 9.91 20.23
C PRO A 20 -15.91 8.56 19.69
N VAL A 21 -16.88 8.56 18.78
CA VAL A 21 -17.47 7.38 18.11
C VAL A 21 -16.44 6.45 17.42
N ASP A 22 -15.17 6.86 17.33
CA ASP A 22 -14.03 6.01 16.93
C ASP A 22 -13.72 4.89 17.96
N SER A 23 -14.35 4.87 19.14
CA SER A 23 -14.21 3.83 20.18
C SER A 23 -15.05 2.56 19.94
N ALA A 24 -15.91 2.54 18.92
CA ALA A 24 -16.83 1.42 18.68
C ALA A 24 -16.18 0.19 18.03
N ILE A 25 -14.98 0.32 17.44
CA ILE A 25 -14.31 -0.76 16.71
C ILE A 25 -12.99 -1.09 17.39
N ASP A 26 -12.86 -2.33 17.85
CA ASP A 26 -11.60 -2.88 18.34
C ASP A 26 -10.73 -3.37 17.17
N TYR A 27 -9.45 -2.99 17.18
CA TYR A 27 -8.49 -3.35 16.13
C TYR A 27 -7.70 -4.58 16.55
N ILE A 28 -8.25 -5.76 16.25
CA ILE A 28 -7.63 -7.04 16.58
C ILE A 28 -6.51 -7.34 15.58
N SER A 29 -5.33 -7.71 16.09
CA SER A 29 -4.18 -8.13 15.28
C SER A 29 -4.50 -9.41 14.49
N SER A 30 -3.80 -9.67 13.39
CA SER A 30 -4.05 -10.87 12.58
C SER A 30 -3.73 -12.17 13.32
N GLU A 31 -2.74 -12.14 14.21
CA GLU A 31 -2.32 -13.27 15.08
C GLU A 31 -3.35 -13.59 16.18
N ASP A 32 -4.14 -12.60 16.61
CA ASP A 32 -5.16 -12.77 17.64
C ASP A 32 -6.53 -13.19 17.08
N LEU A 33 -6.75 -13.06 15.77
CA LEU A 33 -8.02 -13.43 15.13
C LEU A 33 -8.27 -14.95 15.22
N LYS A 34 -9.43 -15.31 15.77
CA LYS A 34 -9.88 -16.70 15.88
C LYS A 34 -10.67 -17.13 14.64
N PRO A 35 -10.67 -18.42 14.27
CA PRO A 35 -11.48 -18.95 13.17
C PRO A 35 -12.98 -18.66 13.37
N LEU A 36 -13.75 -18.74 12.28
CA LEU A 36 -15.22 -18.71 12.35
C LEU A 36 -15.72 -20.04 12.94
N SER A 37 -16.82 -20.00 13.68
CA SER A 37 -17.42 -21.21 14.24
C SER A 37 -18.14 -22.03 13.17
N GLU A 38 -18.83 -21.35 12.25
CA GLU A 38 -19.65 -21.98 11.18
C GLU A 38 -19.33 -21.33 9.82
N PRO A 39 -18.08 -21.49 9.31
CA PRO A 39 -17.59 -20.74 8.16
C PRO A 39 -18.43 -20.91 6.88
N ASP A 40 -18.92 -22.12 6.60
CA ASP A 40 -19.74 -22.42 5.41
C ASP A 40 -21.10 -21.69 5.42
N THR A 41 -21.66 -21.48 6.61
CA THR A 41 -22.90 -20.72 6.78
C THR A 41 -22.62 -19.22 6.74
N GLN A 42 -21.63 -18.77 7.51
CA GLN A 42 -21.30 -17.36 7.67
C GLN A 42 -20.81 -16.69 6.39
N ILE A 43 -20.18 -17.45 5.48
CA ILE A 43 -19.74 -16.88 4.20
C ILE A 43 -20.90 -16.48 3.27
N GLN A 44 -22.08 -17.11 3.40
CA GLN A 44 -23.24 -16.81 2.55
C GLN A 44 -23.72 -15.37 2.75
N ASP A 45 -23.63 -14.86 3.98
CA ASP A 45 -24.09 -13.53 4.36
C ASP A 45 -22.98 -12.46 4.22
N LEU A 46 -21.74 -12.87 3.89
CA LEU A 46 -20.57 -12.00 3.90
C LEU A 46 -20.75 -10.78 2.99
N ILE A 47 -21.18 -11.01 1.74
CA ILE A 47 -21.35 -9.95 0.75
C ILE A 47 -22.49 -9.01 1.13
N GLU A 48 -23.56 -9.51 1.75
CA GLU A 48 -24.64 -8.67 2.27
C GLU A 48 -24.14 -7.76 3.39
N GLY A 49 -23.42 -8.32 4.38
CA GLY A 49 -22.83 -7.58 5.48
C GLY A 49 -21.84 -6.50 5.01
N LEU A 50 -20.98 -6.85 4.05
CA LEU A 50 -20.03 -5.93 3.41
C LEU A 50 -20.71 -4.78 2.64
N ASN A 51 -21.94 -4.99 2.16
CA ASN A 51 -22.74 -3.97 1.47
C ASN A 51 -23.73 -3.23 2.37
N SER A 52 -23.72 -3.49 3.68
CA SER A 52 -24.58 -2.81 4.64
C SER A 52 -24.45 -1.29 4.59
N LYS A 53 -25.55 -0.60 4.89
CA LYS A 53 -25.56 0.86 5.10
C LYS A 53 -25.01 1.23 6.47
N ASP A 54 -25.02 0.29 7.41
CA ASP A 54 -24.43 0.45 8.73
C ASP A 54 -22.92 0.18 8.65
N TRP A 55 -22.12 1.23 8.83
CA TRP A 55 -20.67 1.15 8.75
C TRP A 55 -20.06 0.26 9.84
N VAL A 56 -20.72 0.10 10.99
CA VAL A 56 -20.28 -0.82 12.05
C VAL A 56 -20.42 -2.26 11.56
N LYS A 57 -21.56 -2.58 10.93
CA LYS A 57 -21.77 -3.90 10.32
C LYS A 57 -20.76 -4.21 9.20
N VAL A 58 -20.37 -3.18 8.44
CA VAL A 58 -19.29 -3.35 7.44
C VAL A 58 -17.96 -3.64 8.13
N CYS A 59 -17.60 -2.97 9.22
CA CYS A 59 -16.39 -3.30 9.99
C CYS A 59 -16.40 -4.74 10.54
N GLU A 60 -17.53 -5.21 11.08
CA GLU A 60 -17.70 -6.61 11.51
C GLU A 60 -17.46 -7.57 10.34
N SER A 61 -18.08 -7.30 9.20
CA SER A 61 -17.96 -8.15 7.99
C SER A 61 -16.55 -8.13 7.40
N LEU A 62 -15.82 -7.00 7.55
CA LEU A 62 -14.40 -6.92 7.20
C LEU A 62 -13.52 -7.74 8.15
N ASN A 63 -13.84 -7.78 9.45
CA ASN A 63 -13.16 -8.67 10.38
C ASN A 63 -13.48 -10.14 10.09
N ASP A 64 -14.71 -10.48 9.69
CA ASP A 64 -15.01 -11.84 9.23
C ASP A 64 -14.31 -12.17 7.91
N THR A 65 -14.16 -11.20 7.01
CA THR A 65 -13.31 -11.35 5.80
C THR A 65 -11.86 -11.70 6.19
N ARG A 66 -11.30 -11.04 7.20
CA ARG A 66 -9.95 -11.34 7.72
C ARG A 66 -9.87 -12.76 8.28
N ARG A 67 -10.84 -13.16 9.10
CA ARG A 67 -10.92 -14.51 9.69
C ARG A 67 -11.06 -15.58 8.62
N LEU A 68 -11.88 -15.34 7.59
CA LEU A 68 -12.03 -16.21 6.44
C LEU A 68 -10.74 -16.31 5.63
N ALA A 69 -10.04 -15.20 5.37
CA ALA A 69 -8.76 -15.23 4.68
C ALA A 69 -7.75 -16.08 5.46
N LEU A 70 -7.57 -15.82 6.75
CA LEU A 70 -6.53 -16.46 7.57
C LEU A 70 -6.81 -17.95 7.85
N HIS A 71 -8.07 -18.32 8.10
CA HIS A 71 -8.42 -19.66 8.61
C HIS A 71 -9.24 -20.51 7.63
N HIS A 72 -9.82 -19.90 6.59
CA HIS A 72 -10.76 -20.56 5.66
C HIS A 72 -10.56 -20.08 4.21
N SER A 73 -9.31 -19.89 3.78
CA SER A 73 -8.95 -19.19 2.54
C SER A 73 -9.59 -19.76 1.27
N THR A 74 -9.85 -21.06 1.23
CA THR A 74 -10.51 -21.72 0.09
C THR A 74 -11.95 -21.27 -0.10
N LEU A 75 -12.67 -20.95 0.99
CA LEU A 75 -14.05 -20.49 0.93
C LEU A 75 -14.15 -19.06 0.39
N LEU A 76 -13.22 -18.18 0.78
CA LEU A 76 -13.23 -16.77 0.39
C LEU A 76 -12.67 -16.54 -1.03
N LEU A 77 -11.84 -17.46 -1.56
CA LEU A 77 -11.23 -17.35 -2.89
C LEU A 77 -12.22 -16.98 -4.03
N PRO A 78 -13.41 -17.61 -4.16
CA PRO A 78 -14.38 -17.27 -5.21
C PRO A 78 -15.00 -15.88 -5.07
N LEU A 79 -14.87 -15.25 -3.89
CA LEU A 79 -15.45 -13.95 -3.57
C LEU A 79 -14.40 -12.82 -3.53
N LEU A 80 -13.14 -13.08 -3.89
CA LEU A 80 -12.08 -12.08 -3.77
C LEU A 80 -12.34 -10.81 -4.58
N GLU A 81 -12.79 -10.92 -5.83
CA GLU A 81 -13.06 -9.74 -6.67
C GLU A 81 -14.13 -8.82 -6.05
N PRO A 82 -15.36 -9.31 -5.72
CA PRO A 82 -16.35 -8.45 -5.07
C PRO A 82 -15.89 -7.94 -3.70
N VAL A 83 -15.11 -8.71 -2.95
CA VAL A 83 -14.51 -8.25 -1.69
C VAL A 83 -13.55 -7.09 -1.92
N MET A 84 -12.63 -7.17 -2.88
CA MET A 84 -11.69 -6.08 -3.20
C MET A 84 -12.42 -4.79 -3.61
N VAL A 85 -13.52 -4.91 -4.36
CA VAL A 85 -14.37 -3.75 -4.70
C VAL A 85 -14.94 -3.09 -3.43
N VAL A 86 -15.40 -3.88 -2.46
CA VAL A 86 -15.89 -3.34 -1.18
C VAL A 86 -14.74 -2.74 -0.36
N LEU A 87 -13.56 -3.36 -0.32
CA LEU A 87 -12.39 -2.80 0.37
C LEU A 87 -12.07 -1.40 -0.15
N VAL A 88 -11.99 -1.24 -1.47
CA VAL A 88 -11.77 0.05 -2.13
C VAL A 88 -12.83 1.08 -1.73
N LYS A 89 -14.11 0.68 -1.68
CA LYS A 89 -15.21 1.55 -1.24
C LYS A 89 -15.09 1.94 0.24
N ALA A 90 -14.75 0.98 1.12
CA ALA A 90 -14.58 1.20 2.55
C ALA A 90 -13.38 2.10 2.85
N MET A 91 -12.25 1.93 2.15
CA MET A 91 -11.08 2.82 2.25
C MET A 91 -11.41 4.27 1.88
N LYS A 92 -12.33 4.50 0.93
CA LYS A 92 -12.76 5.85 0.52
C LYS A 92 -13.72 6.50 1.52
N ASN A 93 -14.24 5.77 2.50
CA ASN A 93 -15.17 6.31 3.49
C ASN A 93 -14.47 7.34 4.41
N PRO A 94 -15.13 8.44 4.83
CA PRO A 94 -14.55 9.43 5.72
C PRO A 94 -14.29 8.90 7.15
N ARG A 95 -14.92 7.79 7.55
CA ARG A 95 -14.69 7.18 8.86
C ARG A 95 -13.36 6.45 8.89
N SER A 96 -12.46 6.90 9.75
CA SER A 96 -11.14 6.29 9.95
C SER A 96 -11.21 4.84 10.36
N ALA A 97 -12.13 4.48 11.27
CA ALA A 97 -12.26 3.11 11.71
C ALA A 97 -12.59 2.15 10.57
N LEU A 98 -13.56 2.49 9.73
CA LEU A 98 -13.91 1.69 8.57
C LEU A 98 -12.76 1.63 7.55
N CYS A 99 -12.13 2.77 7.27
CA CYS A 99 -11.00 2.85 6.37
C CYS A 99 -9.83 1.97 6.85
N LYS A 100 -9.43 2.07 8.12
CA LYS A 100 -8.35 1.27 8.68
C LYS A 100 -8.70 -0.21 8.72
N THR A 101 -9.91 -0.58 9.16
CA THR A 101 -10.34 -1.99 9.19
C THR A 101 -10.28 -2.60 7.79
N SER A 102 -10.65 -1.84 6.76
CA SER A 102 -10.50 -2.28 5.37
C SER A 102 -9.05 -2.43 4.92
N ILE A 103 -8.14 -1.58 5.39
CA ILE A 103 -6.70 -1.69 5.10
C ILE A 103 -6.12 -2.94 5.78
N MET A 104 -6.48 -3.20 7.05
CA MET A 104 -6.08 -4.43 7.75
C MET A 104 -6.58 -5.68 7.02
N ALA A 105 -7.82 -5.65 6.51
CA ALA A 105 -8.36 -6.73 5.70
C ALA A 105 -7.60 -6.94 4.38
N ALA A 106 -7.19 -5.86 3.71
CA ALA A 106 -6.34 -5.95 2.54
C ALA A 106 -4.97 -6.57 2.88
N GLY A 107 -4.38 -6.21 4.02
CA GLY A 107 -3.13 -6.79 4.52
C GLY A 107 -3.20 -8.31 4.67
N ASP A 108 -4.24 -8.82 5.32
CA ASP A 108 -4.44 -10.27 5.48
C ASP A 108 -4.70 -10.97 4.14
N ILE A 109 -5.43 -10.34 3.23
CA ILE A 109 -5.64 -10.86 1.87
C ILE A 109 -4.32 -10.96 1.10
N PHE A 110 -3.45 -9.94 1.13
CA PHE A 110 -2.15 -10.04 0.47
C PHE A 110 -1.29 -11.16 1.07
N ALA A 111 -1.25 -11.25 2.40
CA ALA A 111 -0.48 -12.28 3.10
C ALA A 111 -0.92 -13.70 2.77
N VAL A 112 -2.22 -13.92 2.61
CA VAL A 112 -2.81 -15.26 2.38
C VAL A 112 -2.79 -15.64 0.91
N TYR A 113 -3.18 -14.74 0.01
CA TYR A 113 -3.45 -15.09 -1.39
C TYR A 113 -2.27 -14.85 -2.32
N GLY A 114 -1.32 -13.99 -1.97
CA GLY A 114 -0.09 -13.75 -2.74
C GLY A 114 -0.36 -13.57 -4.23
N ASP A 115 0.32 -14.36 -5.07
CA ASP A 115 0.24 -14.29 -6.53
C ASP A 115 -1.13 -14.62 -7.13
N LYS A 116 -2.04 -15.28 -6.38
CA LYS A 116 -3.41 -15.50 -6.86
C LYS A 116 -4.11 -14.16 -7.15
N LEU A 117 -3.75 -13.10 -6.42
CA LEU A 117 -4.28 -11.75 -6.62
C LEU A 117 -3.84 -11.11 -7.94
N LEU A 118 -2.82 -11.66 -8.60
CA LEU A 118 -2.32 -11.21 -9.89
C LEU A 118 -2.94 -11.95 -11.07
N GLU A 119 -3.85 -12.90 -10.82
CA GLU A 119 -4.58 -13.60 -11.86
C GLU A 119 -5.41 -12.60 -12.71
N PRO A 120 -5.55 -12.82 -14.03
CA PRO A 120 -6.29 -11.90 -14.90
C PRO A 120 -7.73 -11.62 -14.45
N THR A 121 -8.37 -12.61 -13.83
CA THR A 121 -9.73 -12.55 -13.27
C THR A 121 -9.87 -11.57 -12.11
N LEU A 122 -8.76 -11.25 -11.42
CA LEU A 122 -8.71 -10.36 -10.25
C LEU A 122 -8.01 -9.02 -10.54
N SER A 123 -7.49 -8.85 -11.76
CA SER A 123 -6.66 -7.68 -12.14
C SER A 123 -7.37 -6.33 -11.92
N GLY A 124 -8.68 -6.26 -12.18
CA GLY A 124 -9.49 -5.05 -12.01
C GLY A 124 -9.62 -4.62 -10.54
N GLY A 125 -9.96 -5.57 -9.66
CA GLY A 125 -10.03 -5.34 -8.22
C GLY A 125 -8.65 -5.01 -7.64
N PHE A 126 -7.61 -5.74 -8.04
CA PHE A 126 -6.24 -5.54 -7.59
C PHE A 126 -5.71 -4.14 -7.92
N ASP A 127 -5.85 -3.69 -9.17
CA ASP A 127 -5.39 -2.36 -9.61
C ASP A 127 -6.03 -1.22 -8.82
N ASN A 128 -7.33 -1.34 -8.56
CA ASN A 128 -8.06 -0.35 -7.77
C ASN A 128 -7.62 -0.36 -6.31
N LEU A 129 -7.44 -1.54 -5.73
CA LEU A 129 -6.98 -1.71 -4.36
C LEU A 129 -5.56 -1.14 -4.16
N LEU A 130 -4.64 -1.45 -5.07
CA LEU A 130 -3.27 -0.95 -5.08
C LEU A 130 -3.24 0.59 -5.13
N LEU A 131 -3.97 1.20 -6.08
CA LEU A 131 -4.06 2.66 -6.15
C LEU A 131 -4.63 3.26 -4.86
N GLN A 132 -5.68 2.66 -4.28
CA GLN A 132 -6.23 3.16 -3.02
C GLN A 132 -5.23 3.07 -1.88
N LEU A 133 -4.48 1.98 -1.75
CA LEU A 133 -3.45 1.85 -0.70
C LEU A 133 -2.34 2.89 -0.85
N LEU A 134 -1.89 3.17 -2.07
CA LEU A 134 -0.92 4.24 -2.35
C LEU A 134 -1.47 5.63 -1.97
N LEU A 135 -2.76 5.88 -2.20
CA LEU A 135 -3.42 7.11 -1.76
C LEU A 135 -3.54 7.18 -0.23
N LYS A 136 -3.85 6.06 0.43
CA LYS A 136 -4.06 6.01 1.89
C LYS A 136 -2.75 6.05 2.68
N SER A 137 -1.66 5.53 2.14
CA SER A 137 -0.29 5.73 2.67
C SER A 137 0.23 7.15 2.42
N SER A 138 -0.48 7.97 1.66
CA SER A 138 -0.09 9.35 1.34
C SER A 138 -0.90 10.42 2.10
N GLN A 139 -1.76 10.01 3.03
CA GLN A 139 -2.67 10.92 3.74
C GLN A 139 -2.07 11.48 5.03
N ASP A 140 -2.72 12.51 5.59
CA ASP A 140 -2.23 13.19 6.80
C ASP A 140 -2.67 12.52 8.11
N LYS A 141 -3.70 11.66 8.09
CA LYS A 141 -4.13 10.89 9.27
C LYS A 141 -3.17 9.72 9.54
N ARG A 142 -2.18 9.98 10.39
CA ARG A 142 -1.07 9.08 10.75
C ARG A 142 -1.48 7.63 10.97
N PHE A 143 -2.47 7.38 11.83
CA PHE A 143 -2.92 6.03 12.19
C PHE A 143 -3.42 5.18 11.01
N VAL A 144 -4.01 5.82 9.98
CA VAL A 144 -4.45 5.14 8.75
C VAL A 144 -3.29 5.03 7.76
N CYS A 145 -2.46 6.07 7.68
CA CYS A 145 -1.26 6.12 6.85
C CYS A 145 -0.28 4.98 7.20
N GLU A 146 0.01 4.79 8.49
CA GLU A 146 0.91 3.75 9.00
C GLU A 146 0.38 2.34 8.70
N GLU A 147 -0.93 2.11 8.82
CA GLU A 147 -1.53 0.82 8.47
C GLU A 147 -1.46 0.55 6.96
N ALA A 148 -1.65 1.59 6.13
CA ALA A 148 -1.53 1.47 4.68
C ALA A 148 -0.08 1.19 4.26
N ASP A 149 0.90 1.84 4.88
CA ASP A 149 2.33 1.57 4.66
C ASP A 149 2.70 0.13 5.05
N LYS A 150 2.25 -0.32 6.22
CA LYS A 150 2.42 -1.71 6.67
C LYS A 150 1.80 -2.69 5.65
N THR A 151 0.60 -2.39 5.16
CA THR A 151 -0.11 -3.22 4.17
C THR A 151 0.62 -3.27 2.83
N LEU A 152 1.16 -2.15 2.35
CA LEU A 152 1.99 -2.12 1.14
C LEU A 152 3.26 -2.97 1.31
N ASN A 153 3.90 -2.93 2.48
CA ASN A 153 5.03 -3.80 2.78
C ASN A 153 4.62 -5.28 2.77
N THR A 154 3.51 -5.64 3.43
CA THR A 154 2.98 -7.01 3.39
C THR A 154 2.73 -7.47 1.95
N MET A 155 2.13 -6.63 1.11
CA MET A 155 1.92 -6.93 -0.31
C MET A 155 3.24 -7.22 -1.01
N VAL A 156 4.23 -6.33 -0.87
CA VAL A 156 5.54 -6.58 -1.48
C VAL A 156 6.12 -7.90 -0.99
N GLN A 157 6.14 -8.17 0.31
CA GLN A 157 6.73 -9.41 0.85
C GLN A 157 6.01 -10.68 0.41
N SER A 158 4.71 -10.61 0.14
CA SER A 158 3.87 -11.80 -0.12
C SER A 158 3.74 -12.14 -1.61
N LEU A 159 3.93 -11.16 -2.50
CA LEU A 159 3.82 -11.35 -3.95
C LEU A 159 5.20 -11.55 -4.58
N THR A 160 5.23 -12.27 -5.70
CA THR A 160 6.41 -12.45 -6.53
C THR A 160 6.83 -11.09 -7.12
N PRO A 161 8.11 -10.68 -6.97
CA PRO A 161 8.55 -9.32 -7.29
C PRO A 161 8.27 -8.87 -8.72
N LEU A 162 8.51 -9.73 -9.73
CA LEU A 162 8.49 -9.35 -11.14
C LEU A 162 7.08 -9.01 -11.65
N PRO A 163 6.07 -9.88 -11.48
CA PRO A 163 4.67 -9.54 -11.79
C PRO A 163 4.15 -8.32 -11.01
N LEU A 164 4.51 -8.18 -9.73
CA LEU A 164 4.10 -7.03 -8.93
C LEU A 164 4.74 -5.73 -9.46
N LEU A 165 6.01 -5.77 -9.86
CA LEU A 165 6.71 -4.62 -10.43
C LEU A 165 6.01 -4.10 -11.70
N HIS A 166 5.54 -5.00 -12.57
CA HIS A 166 4.76 -4.61 -13.76
C HIS A 166 3.48 -3.85 -13.41
N ASN A 167 2.84 -4.15 -12.29
CA ASN A 167 1.67 -3.43 -11.81
C ASN A 167 2.03 -2.09 -11.16
N LEU A 168 3.16 -2.02 -10.44
CA LEU A 168 3.60 -0.82 -9.72
C LEU A 168 4.16 0.29 -10.63
N GLN A 169 4.88 -0.06 -11.70
CA GLN A 169 5.66 0.89 -12.50
C GLN A 169 4.86 2.09 -13.02
N LYS A 170 3.57 1.92 -13.32
CA LYS A 170 2.69 3.00 -13.81
C LYS A 170 2.52 4.11 -12.77
N TYR A 171 2.63 3.81 -11.47
CA TYR A 171 2.47 4.79 -10.39
C TYR A 171 3.76 5.58 -10.11
N ALA A 172 4.92 5.16 -10.61
CA ALA A 172 6.16 5.94 -10.54
C ALA A 172 6.08 7.25 -11.33
N ARG A 173 5.09 7.40 -12.23
CA ARG A 173 4.82 8.61 -13.01
C ARG A 173 3.50 9.29 -12.64
N HIS A 174 2.90 8.91 -11.51
CA HIS A 174 1.62 9.46 -11.07
C HIS A 174 1.70 10.98 -10.84
N PHE A 175 0.64 11.75 -11.11
CA PHE A 175 0.68 13.21 -10.97
C PHE A 175 0.90 13.68 -9.52
N ASN A 176 0.35 12.94 -8.54
CA ASN A 176 0.54 13.21 -7.11
C ASN A 176 1.93 12.73 -6.65
N PRO A 177 2.83 13.62 -6.17
CA PRO A 177 4.17 13.26 -5.70
C PRO A 177 4.16 12.27 -4.53
N LYS A 178 3.20 12.36 -3.59
CA LYS A 178 3.13 11.44 -2.45
C LYS A 178 2.87 10.00 -2.91
N VAL A 179 1.99 9.81 -3.89
CA VAL A 179 1.75 8.50 -4.53
C VAL A 179 3.00 7.99 -5.22
N ARG A 180 3.72 8.84 -5.97
CA ARG A 180 4.97 8.45 -6.62
C ARG A 180 6.01 7.97 -5.61
N ALA A 181 6.15 8.65 -4.47
CA ALA A 181 7.08 8.25 -3.42
C ALA A 181 6.74 6.87 -2.83
N LYS A 182 5.47 6.61 -2.52
CA LYS A 182 5.04 5.29 -2.00
C LYS A 182 5.17 4.17 -3.02
N ALA A 183 4.89 4.46 -4.29
CA ALA A 183 5.14 3.53 -5.38
C ALA A 183 6.63 3.24 -5.54
N ALA A 184 7.49 4.27 -5.49
CA ALA A 184 8.93 4.13 -5.60
C ALA A 184 9.52 3.23 -4.50
N ILE A 185 9.09 3.39 -3.24
CA ILE A 185 9.50 2.52 -2.13
C ILE A 185 9.12 1.05 -2.43
N SER A 186 7.89 0.82 -2.89
CA SER A 186 7.40 -0.52 -3.21
C SER A 186 8.16 -1.14 -4.39
N ILE A 187 8.45 -0.35 -5.43
CA ILE A 187 9.26 -0.74 -6.59
C ILE A 187 10.68 -1.09 -6.17
N SER A 188 11.34 -0.24 -5.38
CA SER A 188 12.68 -0.49 -4.86
C SER A 188 12.75 -1.79 -4.08
N SER A 189 11.73 -2.05 -3.25
CA SER A 189 11.63 -3.29 -2.47
C SER A 189 11.40 -4.53 -3.34
N CYS A 190 10.68 -4.42 -4.45
CA CYS A 190 10.56 -5.50 -5.45
C CYS A 190 11.93 -5.75 -6.12
N VAL A 191 12.56 -4.70 -6.63
CA VAL A 191 13.85 -4.76 -7.33
C VAL A 191 14.94 -5.37 -6.43
N SER A 192 14.97 -5.04 -5.13
CA SER A 192 15.95 -5.61 -4.20
C SER A 192 15.78 -7.11 -3.91
N ARG A 193 14.61 -7.69 -4.24
CA ARG A 193 14.27 -9.10 -4.06
C ARG A 193 14.41 -9.93 -5.34
N MET A 194 14.70 -9.28 -6.46
CA MET A 194 14.88 -9.91 -7.76
C MET A 194 16.31 -10.47 -7.91
N ASN A 195 16.45 -11.59 -8.60
CA ASN A 195 17.74 -12.09 -9.05
C ASN A 195 18.14 -11.40 -10.38
N PHE A 196 19.28 -11.81 -10.95
CA PHE A 196 19.76 -11.26 -12.21
C PHE A 196 18.78 -11.52 -13.36
N GLU A 197 18.22 -12.72 -13.45
CA GLU A 197 17.28 -13.13 -14.49
C GLU A 197 16.00 -12.29 -14.48
N ASP A 198 15.40 -12.06 -13.30
CA ASP A 198 14.20 -11.25 -13.12
C ASP A 198 14.44 -9.79 -13.55
N LEU A 199 15.61 -9.22 -13.20
CA LEU A 199 15.98 -7.84 -13.57
C LEU A 199 16.22 -7.70 -15.07
N GLN A 200 16.81 -8.70 -15.71
CA GLN A 200 16.97 -8.76 -17.16
C GLN A 200 15.62 -8.91 -17.86
N GLU A 201 14.76 -9.78 -17.35
CA GLU A 201 13.42 -10.02 -17.90
C GLU A 201 12.57 -8.74 -17.87
N PHE A 202 12.59 -8.02 -16.75
CA PHE A 202 11.92 -6.72 -16.68
C PHE A 202 12.56 -5.68 -17.61
N GLY A 203 13.89 -5.71 -17.72
CA GLY A 203 14.71 -4.82 -18.52
C GLY A 203 15.43 -3.76 -17.70
N LEU A 204 16.76 -3.87 -17.64
CA LEU A 204 17.64 -2.94 -16.93
C LEU A 204 17.51 -1.49 -17.42
N VAL A 205 17.27 -1.29 -18.73
CA VAL A 205 17.04 0.04 -19.31
C VAL A 205 15.77 0.67 -18.75
N SER A 206 14.68 -0.10 -18.63
CA SER A 206 13.43 0.38 -18.05
C SER A 206 13.61 0.77 -16.59
N LEU A 207 14.34 -0.05 -15.81
CA LEU A 207 14.64 0.23 -14.40
C LEU A 207 15.45 1.50 -14.22
N VAL A 208 16.52 1.68 -15.01
CA VAL A 208 17.36 2.89 -14.89
C VAL A 208 16.60 4.14 -15.31
N GLN A 209 15.69 4.04 -16.29
CA GLN A 209 14.79 5.14 -16.65
C GLN A 209 13.78 5.48 -15.55
N VAL A 210 13.24 4.47 -14.86
CA VAL A 210 12.38 4.69 -13.68
C VAL A 210 13.16 5.40 -12.58
N ALA A 211 14.36 4.92 -12.25
CA ALA A 211 15.23 5.54 -11.24
C ALA A 211 15.59 6.99 -11.61
N ALA A 212 16.01 7.25 -12.86
CA ALA A 212 16.37 8.58 -13.32
C ALA A 212 15.24 9.61 -13.16
N ASN A 213 14.01 9.21 -13.46
CA ASN A 213 12.84 10.07 -13.28
C ASN A 213 12.57 10.36 -11.79
N LEU A 214 12.72 9.36 -10.93
CA LEU A 214 12.46 9.48 -9.49
C LEU A 214 13.56 10.24 -8.73
N LEU A 215 14.80 10.28 -9.23
CA LEU A 215 15.89 11.05 -8.62
C LEU A 215 15.64 12.55 -8.59
N ASN A 216 14.84 13.05 -9.54
CA ASN A 216 14.43 14.45 -9.62
C ASN A 216 13.08 14.72 -8.94
N ASP A 217 12.51 13.74 -8.23
CA ASP A 217 11.25 13.93 -7.53
C ASP A 217 11.39 14.94 -6.38
N ARG A 218 10.29 15.59 -6.02
CA ARG A 218 10.21 16.57 -4.93
C ARG A 218 10.33 15.89 -3.57
N LEU A 219 9.86 14.65 -3.42
CA LEU A 219 9.89 13.94 -2.15
C LEU A 219 11.19 13.15 -1.94
N PRO A 220 11.83 13.25 -0.75
CA PRO A 220 13.07 12.57 -0.46
C PRO A 220 12.97 11.05 -0.55
N GLU A 221 11.83 10.47 -0.17
CA GLU A 221 11.61 9.02 -0.18
C GLU A 221 11.64 8.44 -1.60
N ALA A 222 11.08 9.18 -2.58
CA ALA A 222 11.16 8.82 -3.99
C ALA A 222 12.62 8.83 -4.49
N ARG A 223 13.38 9.87 -4.11
CA ARG A 223 14.80 9.98 -4.48
C ARG A 223 15.64 8.89 -3.85
N GLU A 224 15.35 8.51 -2.61
CA GLU A 224 16.08 7.45 -1.92
C GLU A 224 15.81 6.08 -2.53
N ALA A 225 14.54 5.76 -2.78
CA ALA A 225 14.17 4.55 -3.51
C ALA A 225 14.84 4.49 -4.89
N ALA A 226 14.97 5.63 -5.59
CA ALA A 226 15.67 5.70 -6.87
C ALA A 226 17.16 5.35 -6.77
N ARG A 227 17.85 5.77 -5.69
CA ARG A 227 19.24 5.37 -5.43
C ARG A 227 19.36 3.87 -5.22
N SER A 228 18.46 3.27 -4.43
CA SER A 228 18.44 1.82 -4.20
C SER A 228 18.19 1.03 -5.49
N ILE A 229 17.25 1.47 -6.33
CA ILE A 229 17.01 0.87 -7.66
C ILE A 229 18.27 0.97 -8.51
N THR A 230 18.89 2.16 -8.58
CA THR A 230 20.13 2.40 -9.33
C THR A 230 21.24 1.45 -8.90
N MET A 231 21.45 1.28 -7.60
CA MET A 231 22.48 0.38 -7.07
C MET A 231 22.20 -1.09 -7.41
N SER A 232 20.94 -1.50 -7.43
CA SER A 232 20.57 -2.88 -7.78
C SER A 232 20.82 -3.15 -9.27
N VAL A 233 20.44 -2.21 -10.14
CA VAL A 233 20.70 -2.28 -11.59
C VAL A 233 22.21 -2.27 -11.86
N TYR A 234 22.97 -1.38 -11.22
CA TYR A 234 24.43 -1.32 -11.37
C TYR A 234 25.10 -2.63 -11.00
N LYS A 235 24.75 -3.21 -9.84
CA LYS A 235 25.32 -4.49 -9.38
C LYS A 235 25.02 -5.62 -10.36
N SER A 236 23.78 -5.71 -10.83
CA SER A 236 23.35 -6.72 -11.81
C SER A 236 24.05 -6.53 -13.16
N PHE A 237 24.05 -5.31 -13.71
CA PHE A 237 24.64 -5.01 -15.01
C PHE A 237 26.15 -5.26 -15.05
N THR A 238 26.86 -4.89 -13.98
CA THR A 238 28.34 -4.90 -13.94
C THR A 238 28.92 -6.15 -13.29
N GLU A 239 28.12 -7.18 -13.00
CA GLU A 239 28.57 -8.37 -12.25
C GLU A 239 29.81 -8.99 -12.91
N ASN A 240 29.76 -9.18 -14.23
CA ASN A 240 30.80 -9.83 -15.05
C ASN A 240 31.68 -8.85 -15.84
N GLU A 241 31.59 -7.54 -15.55
CA GLU A 241 32.37 -6.52 -16.25
C GLU A 241 33.72 -6.29 -15.55
N ASP A 242 34.82 -6.34 -16.31
CA ASP A 242 36.17 -6.03 -15.80
C ASP A 242 36.30 -4.54 -15.47
N GLN A 243 35.78 -3.67 -16.35
CA GLN A 243 35.79 -2.22 -16.20
C GLN A 243 34.39 -1.69 -15.82
N LYS A 244 33.89 -2.11 -14.65
CA LYS A 244 32.51 -1.84 -14.18
C LYS A 244 32.05 -0.39 -14.35
N GLN A 245 32.88 0.58 -13.98
CA GLN A 245 32.51 2.00 -14.05
C GLN A 245 32.41 2.52 -15.50
N GLU A 246 33.32 2.09 -16.38
CA GLU A 246 33.29 2.48 -17.80
C GLU A 246 32.08 1.84 -18.51
N ALA A 247 31.84 0.54 -18.27
CA ALA A 247 30.66 -0.15 -18.79
C ALA A 247 29.36 0.52 -18.31
N TRP A 248 29.27 0.86 -17.02
CA TRP A 248 28.12 1.55 -16.45
C TRP A 248 27.92 2.96 -17.03
N GLN A 249 28.99 3.73 -17.20
CA GLN A 249 28.94 5.05 -17.82
C GLN A 249 28.39 4.95 -19.25
N ASN A 250 28.94 4.05 -20.07
CA ASN A 250 28.49 3.82 -21.45
C ASN A 250 27.01 3.39 -21.49
N PHE A 251 26.60 2.51 -20.57
CA PHE A 251 25.20 2.09 -20.44
C PHE A 251 24.27 3.28 -20.12
N CYS A 252 24.65 4.14 -19.16
CA CYS A 252 23.85 5.30 -18.79
C CYS A 252 23.75 6.33 -19.91
N GLU A 253 24.88 6.67 -20.54
CA GLU A 253 24.94 7.64 -21.64
C GLU A 253 24.15 7.20 -22.88
N SER A 254 24.09 5.89 -23.13
CA SER A 254 23.34 5.33 -24.27
C SER A 254 21.83 5.28 -24.03
N ASN A 255 21.38 5.24 -22.77
CA ASN A 255 19.98 4.93 -22.43
C ASN A 255 19.24 6.09 -21.72
N LEU A 256 19.94 7.16 -21.34
CA LEU A 256 19.37 8.29 -20.61
C LEU A 256 19.75 9.63 -21.25
N PRO A 257 18.90 10.66 -21.13
CA PRO A 257 19.30 12.04 -21.43
C PRO A 257 20.53 12.45 -20.60
N ALA A 258 21.41 13.27 -21.18
CA ALA A 258 22.71 13.62 -20.58
C ALA A 258 22.66 13.99 -19.08
N LEU A 259 21.73 14.87 -18.67
CA LEU A 259 21.57 15.29 -17.26
C LEU A 259 21.13 14.14 -16.33
N HIS A 260 20.23 13.28 -16.82
CA HIS A 260 19.79 12.09 -16.09
C HIS A 260 20.93 11.06 -15.98
N GLY A 261 21.64 10.82 -17.08
CA GLY A 261 22.81 9.93 -17.11
C GLY A 261 23.87 10.34 -16.09
N GLN A 262 24.28 11.61 -16.08
CA GLN A 262 25.26 12.12 -15.11
C GLN A 262 24.80 11.95 -13.65
N SER A 263 23.51 12.18 -13.38
CA SER A 263 22.94 12.03 -12.04
C SER A 263 22.94 10.58 -11.56
N ILE A 264 22.63 9.65 -12.47
CA ILE A 264 22.63 8.20 -12.21
C ILE A 264 24.06 7.67 -12.02
N ILE A 265 24.99 8.04 -12.90
CA ILE A 265 26.41 7.65 -12.81
C ILE A 265 27.00 8.09 -11.47
N LYS A 266 26.67 9.31 -11.02
CA LYS A 266 27.20 9.83 -9.76
C LYS A 266 26.88 8.93 -8.57
N ILE A 267 25.69 8.32 -8.52
CA ILE A 267 25.25 7.47 -7.39
C ILE A 267 26.18 6.29 -7.16
N THR A 268 26.70 5.67 -8.23
CA THR A 268 27.55 4.48 -8.15
C THR A 268 29.03 4.81 -7.96
N THR A 269 29.39 6.10 -8.04
CA THR A 269 30.77 6.59 -7.81
C THR A 269 31.00 7.15 -6.41
N THR A 270 29.94 7.49 -5.67
CA THR A 270 30.02 8.12 -4.34
C THR A 270 30.07 7.16 -3.15
N ASN A 271 30.39 5.88 -3.38
CA ASN A 271 30.54 4.87 -2.32
C ASN A 271 31.97 4.37 -2.20
#